data_AF-A0A382W4U4-F1
#
_entry.id   AF-A0A382W4U4-F1
#
_cell.length_a   1.000
_cell.length_b   1.000
_cell.length_c   1.000
_cell.angle_alpha   90.00
_cell.angle_beta   90.00
_cell.angle_gamma   90.00
#
_symmetry.space_group_name_H-M   'P 1'
#
loop_
_entity.id
_entity.type
_entity.pdbx_description
1 polymer ?
#
loop_
_entity_poly.entity_id
_entity_poly.type
_entity_poly.pdbx_seq_one_letter_code
_entity_poly.pdbx_strand_id
1 'polypeptide(L)'
;MNSKNHLLPLGDFKPTDEWQTHVNEIFYGIQGPNIHNHFQTYVSQDHRLAHALAEDYYEQALTQVNNPQPRFIMEWGVGNGNLAGCFLTHLQSIDTEGQVYPFTRYILCDFSMEILKGARDNPRLKNHAEKFFTVQVDASHMDCFREQTINKIISNEI
;
A
#
# COMPACT_ATOMS: atom_id res chain seq x y z
N MET A 1 57.63 -12.41 10.83
CA MET A 1 56.84 -12.88 9.66
C MET A 1 55.38 -12.54 9.95
N ASN A 2 54.83 -11.50 9.32
CA ASN A 2 53.43 -11.10 9.52
C ASN A 2 52.55 -11.98 8.62
N SER A 3 51.85 -12.96 9.20
CA SER A 3 50.74 -13.62 8.52
C SER A 3 49.58 -12.63 8.45
N LYS A 4 49.41 -11.98 7.29
CA LYS A 4 48.15 -11.29 6.99
C LYS A 4 47.06 -12.35 6.99
N ASN A 5 46.21 -12.36 8.02
CA ASN A 5 44.99 -13.15 8.03
C ASN A 5 44.11 -12.64 6.90
N HIS A 6 44.13 -13.34 5.76
CA HIS A 6 43.13 -13.18 4.72
C HIS A 6 41.84 -13.79 5.25
N LEU A 7 40.99 -12.96 5.86
CA LEU A 7 39.60 -13.32 6.09
C LEU A 7 38.97 -13.50 4.71
N LEU A 8 38.71 -14.75 4.34
CA LEU A 8 37.92 -15.05 3.16
C LEU A 8 36.48 -14.59 3.45
N PRO A 9 35.84 -13.83 2.55
CA PRO A 9 34.44 -13.49 2.72
C PRO A 9 33.60 -14.78 2.75
N LEU A 10 32.59 -14.79 3.61
CA LEU A 10 31.56 -15.82 3.61
C LEU A 10 30.67 -15.61 2.38
N GLY A 11 31.05 -16.24 1.27
CA GLY A 11 30.30 -16.21 0.00
C GLY A 11 30.75 -15.13 -0.98
N ASP A 12 30.08 -15.11 -2.13
CA ASP A 12 30.35 -14.15 -3.19
C ASP A 12 29.95 -12.74 -2.76
N PHE A 13 30.78 -11.76 -3.12
CA PHE A 13 30.42 -10.36 -2.96
C PHE A 13 29.24 -10.04 -3.86
N LYS A 14 28.18 -9.48 -3.28
CA LYS A 14 27.10 -8.83 -4.02
C LYS A 14 26.92 -7.41 -3.51
N PRO A 15 26.51 -6.46 -4.38
CA PRO A 15 26.04 -5.15 -3.96
C PRO A 15 24.97 -5.22 -2.87
N THR A 16 24.93 -4.21 -2.00
CA THR A 16 23.99 -4.18 -0.86
C THR A 16 22.53 -4.20 -1.31
N ASP A 17 22.21 -3.59 -2.44
CA ASP A 17 20.88 -3.57 -3.04
C ASP A 17 20.42 -4.97 -3.49
N GLU A 18 21.30 -5.75 -4.13
CA GLU A 18 21.01 -7.15 -4.47
C GLU A 18 20.82 -8.01 -3.22
N TRP A 19 21.66 -7.82 -2.20
CA TRP A 19 21.55 -8.51 -0.92
C TRP A 19 20.23 -8.17 -0.21
N GLN A 20 19.87 -6.89 -0.13
CA GLN A 20 18.65 -6.43 0.53
C GLN A 20 17.39 -6.91 -0.20
N THR A 21 17.38 -6.86 -1.53
CA THR A 21 16.27 -7.38 -2.36
C THR A 21 16.05 -8.86 -2.09
N HIS A 22 17.12 -9.65 -2.11
CA HIS A 22 17.03 -11.09 -1.84
C HIS A 22 16.54 -11.40 -0.41
N VAL A 23 17.05 -10.68 0.60
CA VAL A 23 16.60 -10.85 1.99
C VAL A 23 15.13 -10.46 2.14
N ASN A 24 14.68 -9.40 1.47
CA ASN A 24 13.28 -8.98 1.47
C ASN A 24 12.39 -10.07 0.86
N GLU A 25 12.74 -10.60 -0.31
CA GLU A 25 11.96 -11.69 -0.94
C GLU A 25 11.77 -12.88 0.02
N ILE A 26 12.83 -13.28 0.72
CA ILE A 26 12.76 -14.37 1.72
C ILE A 26 11.88 -13.96 2.90
N PHE A 27 12.11 -12.78 3.47
CA PHE A 27 11.44 -12.32 4.68
C PHE A 27 9.93 -12.13 4.46
N TYR A 28 9.53 -11.42 3.40
CA TYR A 28 8.13 -11.22 3.02
C TYR A 28 7.48 -12.53 2.57
N GLY A 29 8.20 -13.37 1.81
CA GLY A 29 7.69 -14.66 1.35
C GLY A 29 7.43 -15.67 2.46
N ILE A 30 8.31 -15.76 3.46
CA ILE A 30 8.15 -16.70 4.59
C ILE A 30 7.12 -16.21 5.60
N GLN A 31 7.13 -14.91 5.95
CA GLN A 31 6.26 -14.38 7.00
C GLN A 31 4.83 -14.11 6.50
N GLY A 32 4.66 -13.78 5.21
CA GLY A 32 3.36 -13.48 4.62
C GLY A 32 2.59 -12.42 5.43
N PRO A 33 1.27 -12.60 5.69
CA PRO A 33 0.47 -11.63 6.45
C PRO A 33 0.93 -11.41 7.89
N ASN A 34 1.65 -12.39 8.48
CA ASN A 34 2.13 -12.28 9.86
C ASN A 34 3.31 -11.31 10.00
N ILE A 35 3.82 -10.77 8.90
CA ILE A 35 4.90 -9.77 8.93
C ILE A 35 4.54 -8.54 9.76
N HIS A 36 3.25 -8.16 9.77
CA HIS A 36 2.73 -7.03 10.53
C HIS A 36 2.76 -7.25 12.05
N ASN A 37 3.07 -8.45 12.51
CA ASN A 37 3.31 -8.72 13.93
C ASN A 37 4.75 -8.41 14.35
N HIS A 38 5.68 -8.27 13.40
CA HIS A 38 7.10 -8.02 13.67
C HIS A 38 7.44 -6.54 13.77
N PHE A 39 6.62 -5.66 13.18
CA PHE A 39 6.79 -4.21 13.29
C PHE A 39 5.45 -3.48 13.16
N GLN A 40 5.29 -2.43 13.97
CA GLN A 40 4.14 -1.55 13.95
C GLN A 40 4.48 -0.32 13.11
N THR A 41 3.82 -0.13 11.97
CA THR A 41 3.92 1.11 11.18
C THR A 41 2.94 2.16 11.68
N TYR A 42 3.13 3.42 11.32
CA TYR A 42 2.27 4.53 11.78
C TYR A 42 0.78 4.28 11.50
N VAL A 43 0.47 3.60 10.40
CA VAL A 43 -0.90 3.33 9.93
C VAL A 43 -1.44 1.96 10.31
N SER A 44 -0.63 1.08 10.91
CA SER A 44 -1.02 -0.30 11.18
C SER A 44 -2.18 -0.42 12.19
N GLN A 45 -2.29 0.55 13.12
CA GLN A 45 -3.35 0.60 14.14
C GLN A 45 -3.98 1.99 14.32
N ASP A 46 -3.27 3.06 13.98
CA ASP A 46 -3.77 4.43 14.11
C ASP A 46 -4.59 4.84 12.87
N HIS A 47 -5.74 5.47 13.09
CA HIS A 47 -6.66 5.90 12.04
C HIS A 47 -6.44 7.36 11.62
N ARG A 48 -5.71 8.16 12.40
CA ARG A 48 -5.63 9.62 12.24
C ARG A 48 -5.00 10.02 10.91
N LEU A 49 -3.96 9.31 10.47
CA LEU A 49 -3.37 9.57 9.16
C LEU A 49 -4.35 9.24 8.03
N ALA A 50 -5.07 8.13 8.12
CA ALA A 50 -6.09 7.76 7.15
C ALA A 50 -7.21 8.81 7.06
N HIS A 51 -7.64 9.34 8.21
CA HIS A 51 -8.65 10.39 8.29
C HIS A 51 -8.16 11.69 7.64
N ALA A 52 -6.96 12.14 8.00
CA ALA A 52 -6.37 13.35 7.43
C ALA A 52 -6.21 13.24 5.90
N LEU A 53 -5.77 12.08 5.40
CA LEU A 53 -5.64 11.82 3.97
C LEU A 53 -7.00 11.80 3.25
N ALA A 54 -8.04 11.27 3.91
CA ALA A 54 -9.41 11.23 3.39
C ALA A 54 -10.05 12.62 3.34
N GLU A 55 -9.84 13.45 4.35
CA GLU A 55 -10.30 14.84 4.36
C GLU A 55 -9.62 15.66 3.26
N ASP A 56 -8.29 15.58 3.15
CA ASP A 56 -7.55 16.24 2.08
C ASP A 56 -8.01 15.77 0.68
N TYR A 57 -8.24 14.47 0.51
CA TYR A 57 -8.78 13.93 -0.74
C TYR A 57 -10.20 14.43 -1.02
N TYR A 58 -11.07 14.48 -0.01
CA TYR A 58 -12.45 14.92 -0.14
C TYR A 58 -12.52 16.37 -0.63
N GLU A 59 -11.79 17.28 0.01
CA GLU A 59 -11.72 18.69 -0.38
C GLU A 59 -11.23 18.87 -1.82
N GLN A 60 -10.19 18.13 -2.22
CA GLN A 60 -9.69 18.16 -3.60
C GLN A 60 -10.72 17.61 -4.59
N ALA A 61 -11.40 16.51 -4.23
CA ALA A 61 -12.38 15.85 -5.07
C ALA A 61 -13.66 16.68 -5.26
N LEU A 62 -14.03 17.51 -4.28
CA LEU A 62 -15.17 18.44 -4.36
C LEU A 62 -15.00 19.46 -5.49
N THR A 63 -13.76 19.89 -5.76
CA THR A 63 -13.48 20.81 -6.87
C THR A 63 -13.79 20.22 -8.26
N GLN A 64 -13.99 18.89 -8.34
CA GLN A 64 -14.17 18.14 -9.58
C GLN A 64 -15.52 17.40 -9.64
N VAL A 65 -16.49 17.75 -8.79
CA VAL A 65 -17.80 17.05 -8.67
C VAL A 65 -18.59 17.02 -9.97
N ASN A 66 -18.46 18.05 -10.80
CA ASN A 66 -19.17 18.13 -12.09
C ASN A 66 -18.72 17.06 -13.10
N ASN A 67 -17.71 16.25 -12.78
CA ASN A 67 -17.25 15.14 -13.59
C ASN A 67 -17.48 13.81 -12.86
N PRO A 68 -18.58 13.08 -13.16
CA PRO A 68 -18.98 11.86 -12.44
C PRO A 68 -18.16 10.62 -12.82
N GLN A 69 -16.91 10.81 -13.27
CA GLN A 69 -16.04 9.71 -13.64
C GLN A 69 -15.48 9.00 -12.40
N PRO A 70 -15.24 7.69 -12.47
CA PRO A 70 -14.55 6.97 -11.40
C PRO A 70 -13.20 7.62 -11.10
N ARG A 71 -12.91 7.78 -9.82
CA ARG A 71 -11.65 8.34 -9.32
C ARG A 71 -10.83 7.23 -8.67
N PHE A 72 -9.62 7.02 -9.15
CA PHE A 72 -8.76 5.94 -8.68
C PHE A 72 -7.70 6.46 -7.71
N ILE A 73 -7.61 5.82 -6.55
CA ILE A 73 -6.56 6.02 -5.55
C ILE A 73 -5.69 4.77 -5.55
N MET A 74 -4.38 4.92 -5.63
CA MET A 74 -3.43 3.81 -5.48
C MET A 74 -2.71 3.91 -4.14
N GLU A 75 -2.67 2.82 -3.39
CA GLU A 75 -1.82 2.66 -2.22
C GLU A 75 -0.72 1.65 -2.53
N TRP A 76 0.53 2.06 -2.36
CA TRP A 76 1.69 1.17 -2.47
C TRP A 76 2.15 0.75 -1.08
N GLY A 77 2.37 -0.55 -0.89
CA GLY A 77 2.85 -1.08 0.38
C GLY A 77 1.71 -1.12 1.39
N VAL A 78 0.70 -1.92 1.07
CA VAL A 78 -0.64 -1.82 1.67
C VAL A 78 -0.71 -2.33 3.10
N GLY A 79 0.35 -3.04 3.52
CA GLY A 79 0.45 -3.67 4.80
C GLY A 79 -0.77 -4.53 5.15
N ASN A 80 -1.34 -4.33 6.33
CA ASN A 80 -2.52 -5.05 6.80
C ASN A 80 -3.86 -4.45 6.29
N GLY A 81 -3.81 -3.49 5.35
CA GLY A 81 -4.98 -2.82 4.79
C GLY A 81 -5.69 -1.84 5.73
N ASN A 82 -5.13 -1.54 6.91
CA ASN A 82 -5.77 -0.64 7.86
C ASN A 82 -5.89 0.79 7.34
N LEU A 83 -4.89 1.28 6.59
CA LEU A 83 -4.92 2.62 6.00
C LEU A 83 -6.09 2.76 5.04
N ALA A 84 -6.14 1.93 4.00
CA ALA A 84 -7.24 1.91 3.04
C ALA A 84 -8.62 1.72 3.69
N GLY A 85 -8.73 0.81 4.67
CA GLY A 85 -9.98 0.57 5.39
C GLY A 85 -10.46 1.80 6.17
N CYS A 86 -9.58 2.40 6.98
CA CYS A 86 -9.91 3.61 7.73
C CYS A 86 -10.22 4.79 6.80
N PHE A 87 -9.46 4.92 5.70
CA PHE A 87 -9.67 5.97 4.70
C PHE A 87 -11.07 5.88 4.10
N LEU A 88 -11.46 4.69 3.60
CA LEU A 88 -12.75 4.50 2.95
C LEU A 88 -13.93 4.67 3.92
N THR A 89 -13.78 4.18 5.16
CA THR A 89 -14.79 4.37 6.21
C THR A 89 -14.97 5.85 6.54
N HIS A 90 -13.87 6.59 6.74
CA HIS A 90 -13.94 8.02 7.06
C HIS A 90 -14.50 8.82 5.90
N LEU A 91 -14.03 8.56 4.67
CA LEU A 91 -14.53 9.21 3.46
C LEU A 91 -16.04 9.01 3.28
N GLN A 92 -16.54 7.79 3.50
CA GLN A 92 -17.97 7.52 3.47
C GLN A 92 -18.75 8.31 4.53
N SER A 93 -18.15 8.55 5.70
CA SER A 93 -18.80 9.26 6.79
C SER A 93 -18.87 10.78 6.58
N ILE A 94 -17.87 11.37 5.92
CA ILE A 94 -17.80 12.82 5.67
C ILE A 94 -18.53 13.23 4.37
N ASP A 95 -18.65 12.32 3.39
CA ASP A 95 -19.36 12.54 2.13
C ASP A 95 -20.88 12.36 2.29
N THR A 96 -21.51 13.25 3.05
CA THR A 96 -22.94 13.19 3.37
C THR A 96 -23.85 13.35 2.15
N GLU A 97 -23.36 14.00 1.10
CA GLU A 97 -24.08 14.25 -0.15
C GLU A 97 -23.81 13.19 -1.23
N GLY A 98 -22.91 12.22 -0.96
CA GLY A 98 -22.58 11.15 -1.90
C GLY A 98 -21.90 11.63 -3.19
N GLN A 99 -21.16 12.72 -3.13
CA GLN A 99 -20.53 13.34 -4.31
C GLN A 99 -19.15 12.76 -4.62
N VAL A 100 -18.52 12.08 -3.67
CA VAL A 100 -17.13 11.63 -3.78
C VAL A 100 -17.00 10.12 -3.61
N TYR A 101 -17.38 9.58 -2.46
CA TYR A 101 -17.24 8.17 -2.09
C TYR A 101 -17.90 7.19 -3.09
N PRO A 102 -19.08 7.48 -3.70
CA PRO A 102 -19.65 6.62 -4.74
C PRO A 102 -18.72 6.42 -5.95
N PHE A 103 -17.95 7.45 -6.30
CA PHE A 103 -17.07 7.48 -7.48
C PHE A 103 -15.63 7.08 -7.16
N THR A 104 -15.24 7.05 -5.89
CA THR A 104 -13.90 6.58 -5.48
C THR A 104 -13.74 5.07 -5.65
N ARG A 105 -12.59 4.68 -6.19
CA ARG A 105 -12.10 3.30 -6.27
C ARG A 105 -10.67 3.25 -5.75
N TYR A 106 -10.37 2.27 -4.91
CA TYR A 106 -9.09 2.14 -4.22
C TYR A 106 -8.32 0.94 -4.77
N ILE A 107 -7.05 1.11 -5.11
CA ILE A 107 -6.21 0.07 -5.69
C ILE A 107 -5.09 -0.20 -4.69
N LEU A 108 -5.06 -1.43 -4.18
CA LEU A 108 -4.05 -1.95 -3.28
C LEU A 108 -2.93 -2.57 -4.10
N CYS A 109 -1.76 -1.92 -4.11
CA CYS A 109 -0.57 -2.32 -4.85
C CYS A 109 0.50 -2.85 -3.91
N ASP A 110 0.93 -4.09 -4.14
CA ASP A 110 2.03 -4.70 -3.40
C ASP A 110 2.73 -5.74 -4.29
N PHE A 111 4.02 -5.97 -4.06
CA PHE A 111 4.74 -7.01 -4.79
C PHE A 111 4.38 -8.42 -4.26
N SER A 112 3.92 -8.52 -3.01
CA SER A 112 3.55 -9.79 -2.38
C SER A 112 2.04 -10.05 -2.45
N MET A 113 1.66 -11.16 -3.10
CA MET A 113 0.28 -11.63 -3.09
C MET A 113 -0.21 -12.07 -1.72
N GLU A 114 0.69 -12.53 -0.86
CA GLU A 114 0.40 -12.93 0.51
C GLU A 114 -0.03 -11.72 1.33
N ILE A 115 0.66 -10.59 1.20
CA ILE A 115 0.27 -9.32 1.82
C ILE A 115 -1.07 -8.84 1.29
N LEU A 116 -1.30 -8.87 -0.02
CA LEU A 116 -2.59 -8.49 -0.61
C LEU A 116 -3.74 -9.36 -0.10
N LYS A 117 -3.54 -10.68 0.05
CA LYS A 117 -4.54 -11.58 0.66
C LYS A 117 -4.81 -11.21 2.11
N GLY A 118 -3.75 -10.94 2.90
CA GLY A 118 -3.88 -10.51 4.29
C GLY A 118 -4.63 -9.17 4.44
N ALA A 119 -4.33 -8.18 3.60
CA ALA A 119 -5.02 -6.89 3.60
C ALA A 119 -6.53 -7.05 3.31
N ARG A 120 -6.92 -7.95 2.40
CA ARG A 120 -8.33 -8.27 2.13
C ARG A 120 -9.07 -8.82 3.34
N ASP A 121 -8.35 -9.41 4.29
CA ASP A 121 -8.95 -9.95 5.51
C ASP A 121 -9.29 -8.89 6.57
N ASN A 122 -8.81 -7.65 6.38
CA ASN A 122 -9.12 -6.53 7.27
C ASN A 122 -10.64 -6.28 7.36
N PRO A 123 -11.24 -6.33 8.57
CA PRO A 123 -12.68 -6.18 8.73
C PRO A 123 -13.24 -4.85 8.20
N ARG A 124 -12.46 -3.76 8.29
CA ARG A 124 -12.90 -2.45 7.77
C ARG A 124 -12.95 -2.48 6.25
N LEU A 125 -11.91 -3.01 5.59
CA LEU A 125 -11.90 -3.15 4.13
C LEU A 125 -13.03 -4.05 3.62
N LYS A 126 -13.39 -5.11 4.35
CA LYS A 126 -14.52 -5.98 3.99
C LYS A 126 -15.86 -5.23 3.86
N ASN A 127 -16.07 -4.17 4.65
CA ASN A 127 -17.26 -3.30 4.52
C ASN A 127 -17.28 -2.51 3.22
N HIS A 128 -16.17 -2.48 2.48
CA HIS A 128 -15.97 -1.74 1.25
C HIS A 128 -15.57 -2.65 0.07
N ALA A 129 -15.98 -3.92 0.06
CA ALA A 129 -15.52 -4.94 -0.91
C ALA A 129 -15.66 -4.54 -2.39
N GLU A 130 -16.68 -3.74 -2.76
CA GLU A 130 -16.87 -3.25 -4.13
C GLU A 130 -16.10 -1.97 -4.46
N LYS A 131 -15.41 -1.40 -3.48
CA LYS A 131 -14.68 -0.13 -3.60
C LYS A 131 -13.20 -0.33 -3.85
N PHE A 132 -12.66 -1.53 -3.65
CA PHE A 132 -11.24 -1.75 -3.80
C PHE A 132 -10.87 -2.93 -4.69
N PHE A 133 -9.67 -2.86 -5.25
CA PHE A 133 -9.05 -3.91 -6.07
C PHE A 133 -7.63 -4.16 -5.57
N THR A 134 -7.13 -5.38 -5.75
CA THR A 134 -5.74 -5.75 -5.44
C THR A 134 -4.99 -5.98 -6.73
N VAL A 135 -3.81 -5.38 -6.87
CA VAL A 135 -2.91 -5.56 -8.01
C VAL A 135 -1.55 -5.96 -7.48
N GLN A 136 -1.08 -7.15 -7.87
CA GLN A 136 0.32 -7.50 -7.64
C GLN A 136 1.17 -6.72 -8.64
N VAL A 137 2.06 -5.87 -8.14
CA VAL A 137 2.89 -5.03 -9.00
C VAL A 137 4.24 -4.78 -8.35
N ASP A 138 5.26 -4.81 -9.17
CA ASP A 138 6.61 -4.37 -8.82
C ASP A 138 6.77 -2.92 -9.31
N ALA A 139 7.27 -2.04 -8.45
CA ALA A 139 7.50 -0.63 -8.80
C ALA A 139 8.49 -0.46 -9.98
N SER A 140 9.32 -1.46 -10.25
CA SER A 140 10.20 -1.48 -11.42
C SER A 140 9.49 -1.81 -12.75
N HIS A 141 8.25 -2.33 -12.70
CA HIS A 141 7.48 -2.77 -13.86
C HIS A 141 6.01 -2.30 -13.77
N MET A 142 5.74 -1.07 -14.20
CA MET A 142 4.43 -0.39 -14.05
C MET A 142 3.49 -0.49 -15.28
N ASP A 143 3.75 -1.41 -16.21
CA ASP A 143 3.04 -1.51 -17.50
C ASP A 143 1.53 -1.80 -17.36
N CYS A 144 1.07 -2.19 -16.17
CA CYS A 144 -0.32 -2.50 -15.88
C CYS A 144 -1.23 -1.27 -15.71
N PHE A 145 -0.68 -0.05 -15.62
CA PHE A 145 -1.46 1.18 -15.44
C PHE A 145 -1.40 2.07 -16.68
N ARG A 146 -2.57 2.51 -17.15
CA ARG A 146 -2.64 3.50 -18.24
C ARG A 146 -2.34 4.89 -17.70
N GLU A 147 -1.62 5.68 -18.48
CA GLU A 147 -1.33 7.08 -18.14
C GLU A 147 -2.60 7.88 -17.84
N GLN A 148 -2.49 8.83 -16.90
CA GLN A 148 -3.56 9.78 -16.53
C GLN A 148 -4.86 9.14 -15.99
N THR A 149 -4.82 7.89 -15.55
CA THR A 149 -6.00 7.21 -14.98
C THR A 149 -6.09 7.25 -13.45
N ILE A 150 -5.01 7.66 -12.77
CA ILE A 150 -4.90 7.69 -11.31
C ILE A 150 -5.03 9.13 -10.80
N ASN A 151 -5.87 9.34 -9.80
CA ASN A 151 -6.12 10.67 -9.22
C ASN A 151 -5.24 10.95 -8.00
N LYS A 152 -4.88 9.92 -7.22
CA LYS A 152 -4.03 10.05 -6.04
C LYS A 152 -3.19 8.79 -5.83
N ILE A 153 -1.94 8.99 -5.43
CA ILE A 153 -1.06 7.91 -4.99
C ILE A 153 -0.74 8.15 -3.51
N ILE A 154 -0.84 7.10 -2.71
CA ILE A 154 -0.55 7.07 -1.28
C ILE A 154 0.52 6.01 -1.04
N SER A 155 1.46 6.31 -0.17
CA SER A 155 2.45 5.37 0.33
C SER A 155 2.82 5.78 1.75
N ASN A 156 2.93 4.82 2.66
CA ASN A 156 3.39 5.06 4.02
C ASN A 156 4.44 4.02 4.39
N GLU A 157 5.69 4.47 4.56
CA GLU A 157 6.83 3.64 4.98
C GLU A 157 7.11 2.46 4.02
N ILE A 158 7.25 2.77 2.73
CA ILE A 158 7.72 1.84 1.69
C ILE A 158 9.21 1.97 1.43
#